data_AF-A0A1R4ITD2-F1
#
_entry.id   AF-A0A1R4ITD2-F1
#
_cell.length_a   1.000
_cell.length_b   1.000
_cell.length_c   1.000
_cell.angle_alpha   90.00
_cell.angle_beta   90.00
_cell.angle_gamma   90.00
#
_symmetry.space_group_name_H-M   'P 1'
#
loop_
_entity.id
_entity.type
_entity.pdbx_description
1 polymer ?
#
loop_
_entity_poly.entity_id
_entity_poly.type
_entity_poly.pdbx_seq_one_letter_code
_entity_poly.pdbx_strand_id
1 'polypeptide(L)'
;MDNAYLNNPEDKYETPWFLLEGGIFDSIRYGTFESFNESLWQLLVALTSNYNKDDAEKQKLSGTLGKVVQMVKGCHYFLHHKKRLNFKEDWIDVNWLPNPYRCQKKYRSSNDQKLNHHLAHFKEPFSKLTREEAQNFVLTFKHFFIDMDLTSWLNLLEDWKSCLNRNDTLFESGEYAPLKTYEKLVGLHEACMLGYHWAEYSYPPPNRHLIEDFLGTTYEGYRYASPFEMIDGIFCGVSYVDLHENISALYMGCSRKRKELTMDVVDLRFYLCWLIETGWLLLQTDYLPEDWLLPDSFDVLHCPLPEKEVQYWRPKCLSIKERNKLTKTLSKLYHDIDVHDVIYEAENRIIRYLDPNNTDCLSEENLKSRVRLLKTLDILTLIVLDFCKRRTKPDGITYPKVSEEEKVEDIDEVENSIL
;
A
#
# COMPACT_ATOMS: atom_id res chain seq x y z
N MET A 1 30.34 -10.96 -31.77
CA MET A 1 29.15 -11.46 -31.07
C MET A 1 28.81 -10.44 -30.02
N ASP A 2 27.66 -9.79 -30.13
CA ASP A 2 27.15 -8.94 -29.05
C ASP A 2 26.72 -9.84 -27.90
N ASN A 3 27.44 -9.77 -26.79
CA ASN A 3 27.07 -10.49 -25.59
C ASN A 3 26.08 -9.62 -24.82
N ALA A 4 24.79 -10.01 -24.82
CA ALA A 4 23.74 -9.28 -24.11
C ALA A 4 24.04 -9.07 -22.62
N TYR A 5 24.85 -9.92 -21.99
CA TYR A 5 25.30 -9.77 -20.59
C TYR A 5 26.24 -8.58 -20.35
N LEU A 6 26.77 -7.97 -21.41
CA LEU A 6 27.69 -6.83 -21.35
C LEU A 6 27.05 -5.51 -21.78
N ASN A 7 25.79 -5.52 -22.23
CA ASN A 7 25.07 -4.33 -22.66
C ASN A 7 24.64 -3.48 -21.46
N ASN A 8 24.64 -2.14 -21.59
CA ASN A 8 24.14 -1.23 -20.56
C ASN A 8 22.80 -0.61 -21.01
N PRO A 9 21.91 -0.22 -20.08
CA PRO A 9 20.71 0.53 -20.42
C PRO A 9 21.06 1.92 -20.94
N GLU A 10 20.22 2.46 -21.83
CA GLU A 10 20.39 3.79 -22.43
C GLU A 10 20.15 4.91 -21.41
N ASP A 11 19.16 4.74 -20.51
CA ASP A 11 18.96 5.60 -19.33
C ASP A 11 18.37 4.87 -18.11
N LYS A 12 18.21 5.60 -16.99
CA LYS A 12 17.71 5.06 -15.71
C LYS A 12 16.22 4.70 -15.74
N TYR A 13 15.40 5.41 -16.52
CA TYR A 13 13.94 5.20 -16.59
C TYR A 13 13.60 3.96 -17.41
N GLU A 14 14.45 3.61 -18.38
CA GLU A 14 14.33 2.37 -19.14
C GLU A 14 14.99 1.17 -18.45
N THR A 15 15.76 1.38 -17.38
CA THR A 15 16.47 0.30 -16.67
C THR A 15 15.53 -0.82 -16.20
N PRO A 16 14.31 -0.57 -15.67
CA PRO A 16 13.35 -1.64 -15.36
C PRO A 16 13.01 -2.52 -16.57
N TRP A 17 12.69 -1.91 -17.71
CA TRP A 17 12.39 -2.62 -18.95
C TRP A 17 13.59 -3.38 -19.48
N PHE A 18 14.75 -2.74 -19.53
CA PHE A 18 16.02 -3.37 -19.90
C PHE A 18 16.30 -4.64 -19.07
N LEU A 19 15.99 -4.62 -17.77
CA LEU A 19 16.18 -5.78 -16.90
C LEU A 19 15.20 -6.93 -17.22
N LEU A 20 14.01 -6.65 -17.76
CA LEU A 20 13.02 -7.65 -18.17
C LEU A 20 13.22 -8.17 -19.60
N GLU A 21 13.87 -7.40 -20.47
CA GLU A 21 14.15 -7.75 -21.87
C GLU A 21 15.08 -8.95 -22.04
N GLY A 22 15.75 -9.39 -20.97
CA GLY A 22 16.57 -10.61 -20.96
C GLY A 22 15.82 -11.94 -21.20
N GLY A 23 14.52 -11.89 -21.49
CA GLY A 23 13.66 -13.04 -21.78
C GLY A 23 12.41 -13.14 -20.90
N ILE A 24 12.31 -12.34 -19.83
CA ILE A 24 11.13 -12.34 -18.95
C ILE A 24 9.92 -11.82 -19.72
N PHE A 25 10.00 -10.61 -20.29
CA PHE A 25 8.88 -10.01 -21.01
C PHE A 25 8.40 -10.90 -22.17
N ASP A 26 9.31 -11.42 -22.99
CA ASP A 26 8.99 -12.30 -24.12
C ASP A 26 8.30 -13.61 -23.68
N SER A 27 8.61 -14.10 -22.48
CA SER A 27 8.01 -15.34 -21.96
C SER A 27 6.53 -15.19 -21.60
N ILE A 28 6.11 -14.01 -21.14
CA ILE A 28 4.77 -13.79 -20.58
C ILE A 28 3.85 -12.93 -21.47
N ARG A 29 4.40 -12.08 -22.35
CA ARG A 29 3.62 -11.06 -23.10
C ARG A 29 2.49 -11.56 -24.01
N TYR A 30 2.48 -12.85 -24.35
CA TYR A 30 1.52 -13.44 -25.31
C TYR A 30 0.49 -14.39 -24.67
N GLY A 31 0.33 -14.35 -23.34
CA GLY A 31 -0.68 -15.13 -22.63
C GLY A 31 -1.19 -14.39 -21.40
N THR A 32 -2.37 -14.79 -20.90
CA THR A 32 -2.83 -14.37 -19.56
C THR A 32 -2.13 -15.19 -18.47
N PHE A 33 -2.13 -14.69 -17.24
CA PHE A 33 -1.64 -15.39 -16.06
C PHE A 33 -2.17 -16.83 -15.97
N GLU A 34 -3.49 -17.00 -16.11
CA GLU A 34 -4.18 -18.28 -16.04
C GLU A 34 -3.77 -19.20 -17.20
N SER A 35 -3.72 -18.66 -18.42
CA SER A 35 -3.40 -19.44 -19.61
C SER A 35 -1.96 -19.99 -19.58
N PHE A 36 -1.02 -19.24 -18.98
CA PHE A 36 0.36 -19.69 -18.82
C PHE A 36 0.44 -20.81 -17.78
N ASN A 37 -0.20 -20.64 -16.62
CA ASN A 37 -0.23 -21.66 -15.58
C ASN A 37 -0.92 -22.95 -16.06
N GLU A 38 -2.00 -22.84 -16.82
CA GLU A 38 -2.66 -23.99 -17.44
C GLU A 38 -1.73 -24.68 -18.45
N SER A 39 -1.04 -23.92 -19.30
CA SER A 39 -0.10 -24.47 -20.27
C SER A 39 1.08 -25.17 -19.59
N LEU A 40 1.57 -24.63 -18.48
CA LEU A 40 2.64 -25.23 -17.67
C LEU A 40 2.16 -26.54 -17.01
N TRP A 41 0.91 -26.58 -16.54
CA TRP A 41 0.31 -27.81 -16.01
C TRP A 41 0.14 -28.88 -17.09
N GLN A 42 -0.37 -28.50 -18.27
CA GLN A 42 -0.48 -29.39 -19.43
C GLN A 42 0.88 -29.97 -19.82
N LEU A 43 1.93 -29.15 -19.78
CA LEU A 43 3.31 -29.59 -20.01
C LEU A 43 3.75 -30.65 -19.00
N LEU A 44 3.54 -30.42 -17.69
CA LEU A 44 3.86 -31.40 -16.65
C LEU A 44 3.11 -32.73 -16.86
N VAL A 45 1.80 -32.67 -17.12
CA VAL A 45 0.97 -33.86 -17.36
C VAL A 45 1.48 -34.64 -18.55
N ALA A 46 1.78 -33.96 -19.66
CA ALA A 46 2.32 -34.59 -20.86
C ALA A 46 3.67 -35.28 -20.58
N LEU A 47 4.56 -34.62 -19.84
CA LEU A 47 5.89 -35.15 -19.50
C LEU A 47 5.87 -36.34 -18.52
N THR A 48 4.79 -36.50 -17.76
CA THR A 48 4.65 -37.56 -16.74
C THR A 48 3.72 -38.69 -17.16
N SER A 49 3.17 -38.65 -18.38
CA SER A 49 2.20 -39.61 -18.87
C SER A 49 2.69 -40.40 -20.09
N ASN A 50 2.32 -41.68 -20.12
CA ASN A 50 2.72 -42.65 -21.14
C ASN A 50 1.85 -42.63 -22.41
N TYR A 51 1.14 -41.54 -22.72
CA TYR A 51 0.37 -41.47 -23.96
C TYR A 51 1.16 -40.82 -25.11
N ASN A 52 0.85 -41.28 -26.32
CA ASN A 52 1.41 -40.73 -27.55
C ASN A 52 0.77 -39.38 -27.85
N LYS A 53 1.60 -38.34 -27.85
CA LYS A 53 1.20 -36.97 -28.17
C LYS A 53 1.20 -36.82 -29.69
N ASP A 54 0.16 -36.18 -30.23
CA ASP A 54 0.13 -35.85 -31.65
C ASP A 54 1.06 -34.68 -31.98
N ASP A 55 1.32 -34.46 -33.27
CA ASP A 55 2.26 -33.43 -33.70
C ASP A 55 1.82 -32.01 -33.33
N ALA A 56 0.51 -31.75 -33.30
CA ALA A 56 -0.03 -30.43 -32.95
C ALA A 56 0.14 -30.14 -31.44
N GLU A 57 -0.12 -31.14 -30.61
CA GLU A 57 0.12 -31.09 -29.17
C GLU A 57 1.61 -30.91 -28.87
N LYS A 58 2.49 -31.70 -29.51
CA LYS A 58 3.95 -31.55 -29.36
C LYS A 58 4.43 -30.15 -29.71
N GLN A 59 3.90 -29.57 -30.79
CA GLN A 59 4.24 -28.21 -31.20
C GLN A 59 3.80 -27.18 -30.15
N LYS A 60 2.57 -27.30 -29.63
CA LYS A 60 2.05 -26.43 -28.55
C LYS A 60 2.92 -26.54 -27.29
N LEU A 61 3.19 -27.75 -26.82
CA LEU A 61 3.99 -28.02 -25.62
C LEU A 61 5.44 -27.53 -25.77
N SER A 62 6.03 -27.70 -26.95
CA SER A 62 7.36 -27.18 -27.25
C SER A 62 7.39 -25.64 -27.22
N GLY A 63 6.32 -25.00 -27.69
CA GLY A 63 6.14 -23.55 -27.56
C GLY A 63 6.10 -23.09 -26.10
N THR A 64 5.33 -23.78 -25.25
CA THR A 64 5.29 -23.53 -23.79
C THR A 64 6.66 -23.71 -23.15
N LEU A 65 7.35 -24.81 -23.45
CA LEU A 65 8.70 -25.09 -22.93
C LEU A 65 9.70 -24.01 -23.38
N GLY A 66 9.60 -23.53 -24.62
CA GLY A 66 10.39 -22.41 -25.11
C GLY A 66 10.20 -21.14 -24.27
N LYS A 67 8.96 -20.81 -23.89
CA LYS A 67 8.67 -19.68 -22.98
C LYS A 67 9.28 -19.90 -21.59
N VAL A 68 9.18 -21.12 -21.04
CA VAL A 68 9.80 -21.47 -19.74
C VAL A 68 11.32 -21.27 -19.78
N VAL A 69 11.98 -21.71 -20.85
CA VAL A 69 13.43 -21.49 -21.05
C VAL A 69 13.77 -20.00 -21.08
N GLN A 70 12.98 -19.18 -21.78
CA GLN A 70 13.18 -17.73 -21.82
C GLN A 70 13.00 -17.08 -20.45
N MET A 71 11.97 -17.50 -19.70
CA MET A 71 11.71 -17.03 -18.33
C MET A 71 12.91 -17.30 -17.42
N VAL A 72 13.42 -18.55 -17.39
CA VAL A 72 14.58 -18.93 -16.57
C VAL A 72 15.83 -18.13 -16.96
N LYS A 73 16.12 -17.99 -18.26
CA LYS A 73 17.25 -17.18 -18.73
C LYS A 73 17.09 -15.70 -18.36
N GLY A 74 15.88 -15.18 -18.49
CA GLY A 74 15.53 -13.80 -18.15
C GLY A 74 15.71 -13.47 -16.68
N CYS A 75 15.28 -14.36 -15.78
CA CYS A 75 15.50 -14.18 -14.33
C CYS A 75 17.00 -14.16 -13.99
N HIS A 76 17.80 -15.03 -14.60
CA HIS A 76 19.25 -15.01 -14.41
C HIS A 76 19.88 -13.72 -14.97
N TYR A 77 19.45 -13.30 -16.17
CA TYR A 77 19.87 -12.04 -16.79
C TYR A 77 19.57 -10.84 -15.89
N PHE A 78 18.36 -10.79 -15.32
CA PHE A 78 17.91 -9.77 -14.39
C PHE A 78 18.86 -9.69 -13.17
N LEU A 79 19.09 -10.82 -12.51
CA LEU A 79 19.96 -10.89 -11.33
C LEU A 79 21.38 -10.44 -11.63
N HIS A 80 21.92 -10.89 -12.77
CA HIS A 80 23.25 -10.50 -13.22
C HIS A 80 23.34 -9.00 -13.43
N HIS A 81 22.41 -8.41 -14.18
CA HIS A 81 22.44 -6.98 -14.51
C HIS A 81 22.16 -6.09 -13.31
N LYS A 82 21.19 -6.44 -12.47
CA LYS A 82 20.93 -5.71 -11.23
C LYS A 82 22.19 -5.64 -10.36
N LYS A 83 22.92 -6.75 -10.23
CA LYS A 83 24.20 -6.79 -9.50
C LYS A 83 25.29 -5.99 -10.21
N ARG A 84 25.49 -6.21 -11.52
CA ARG A 84 26.56 -5.57 -12.31
C ARG A 84 26.42 -4.05 -12.34
N LEU A 85 25.20 -3.55 -12.49
CA LEU A 85 24.87 -2.13 -12.55
C LEU A 85 24.76 -1.51 -11.14
N ASN A 86 24.83 -2.31 -10.07
CA ASN A 86 24.53 -1.89 -8.70
C ASN A 86 23.17 -1.15 -8.62
N PHE A 87 22.19 -1.64 -9.39
CA PHE A 87 20.90 -0.97 -9.54
C PHE A 87 20.05 -1.18 -8.28
N LYS A 88 19.74 -0.07 -7.62
CA LYS A 88 18.82 0.02 -6.49
C LYS A 88 17.61 0.84 -6.88
N GLU A 89 16.45 0.38 -6.44
CA GLU A 89 15.19 1.02 -6.78
C GLU A 89 14.23 0.98 -5.60
N ASP A 90 13.54 2.11 -5.42
CA ASP A 90 12.79 2.46 -4.21
C ASP A 90 11.44 1.75 -4.10
N TRP A 91 11.15 0.77 -4.94
CA TRP A 91 9.92 -0.01 -4.94
C TRP A 91 10.18 -1.49 -4.63
N ILE A 92 11.26 -2.05 -5.17
CA ILE A 92 11.61 -3.47 -4.98
C ILE A 92 12.75 -3.68 -3.99
N ASP A 93 13.57 -2.65 -3.68
CA ASP A 93 14.62 -2.72 -2.65
C ASP A 93 14.22 -2.00 -1.35
N VAL A 94 12.92 -1.78 -1.15
CA VAL A 94 12.34 -1.13 0.03
C VAL A 94 12.57 -1.97 1.28
N ASN A 95 12.94 -1.29 2.37
CA ASN A 95 12.89 -1.89 3.68
C ASN A 95 11.46 -1.80 4.25
N TRP A 96 10.90 -2.93 4.67
CA TRP A 96 9.53 -3.02 5.17
C TRP A 96 9.52 -3.10 6.69
N LEU A 97 8.80 -2.20 7.34
CA LEU A 97 8.67 -2.14 8.79
C LEU A 97 7.26 -2.53 9.25
N PRO A 98 7.11 -3.16 10.43
CA PRO A 98 5.78 -3.43 10.98
C PRO A 98 4.96 -2.15 11.12
N ASN A 99 3.70 -2.18 10.70
CA ASN A 99 2.82 -1.02 10.84
C ASN A 99 2.59 -0.69 12.33
N PRO A 100 3.02 0.50 12.82
CA PRO A 100 2.90 0.88 14.23
C PRO A 100 1.44 1.06 14.70
N TYR A 101 0.52 1.28 13.75
CA TYR A 101 -0.91 1.49 14.00
C TYR A 101 -1.77 0.29 13.60
N ARG A 102 -1.17 -0.85 13.23
CA ARG A 102 -1.92 -2.04 12.81
C ARG A 102 -3.03 -2.41 13.78
N CYS A 103 -4.23 -2.69 13.27
CA CYS A 103 -5.38 -3.05 14.09
C CYS A 103 -5.07 -4.20 15.07
N GLN A 104 -5.41 -4.00 16.34
CA GLN A 104 -5.21 -5.05 17.35
C GLN A 104 -6.08 -6.26 17.02
N LYS A 105 -5.51 -7.47 17.15
CA LYS A 105 -6.15 -8.73 16.74
C LYS A 105 -7.61 -8.89 17.14
N LYS A 106 -7.98 -8.45 18.35
CA LYS A 106 -9.33 -8.57 18.90
C LYS A 106 -10.36 -7.56 18.35
N TYR A 107 -9.92 -6.56 17.59
CA TYR A 107 -10.77 -5.53 16.98
C TYR A 107 -10.78 -5.61 15.45
N ARG A 108 -10.12 -6.62 14.88
CA ARG A 108 -10.06 -6.85 13.43
C ARG A 108 -11.43 -7.33 12.94
N SER A 109 -11.82 -6.86 11.75
CA SER A 109 -13.04 -7.30 11.10
C SER A 109 -12.94 -8.75 10.62
N SER A 110 -14.07 -9.37 10.32
CA SER A 110 -14.12 -10.70 9.68
C SER A 110 -13.39 -10.73 8.33
N ASN A 111 -13.39 -9.61 7.60
CA ASN A 111 -12.73 -9.46 6.30
C ASN A 111 -11.24 -9.08 6.40
N ASP A 112 -10.69 -8.91 7.61
CA ASP A 112 -9.33 -8.42 7.83
C ASP A 112 -8.27 -9.26 7.08
N GLN A 113 -8.42 -10.59 7.07
CA GLN A 113 -7.50 -11.47 6.35
C GLN A 113 -7.50 -11.26 4.84
N LYS A 114 -8.68 -11.00 4.26
CA LYS A 114 -8.83 -10.74 2.82
C LYS A 114 -8.26 -9.36 2.48
N LEU A 115 -8.64 -8.34 3.24
CA LEU A 115 -8.24 -6.95 3.00
C LEU A 115 -6.73 -6.75 3.18
N ASN A 116 -6.12 -7.45 4.14
CA ASN A 116 -4.72 -7.29 4.50
C ASN A 116 -3.84 -8.46 4.04
N HIS A 117 -4.35 -9.28 3.11
CA HIS A 117 -3.53 -10.31 2.49
C HIS A 117 -2.35 -9.65 1.75
N HIS A 118 -1.15 -10.21 1.86
CA HIS A 118 0.06 -9.60 1.27
C HIS A 118 0.02 -9.54 -0.26
N LEU A 119 -0.90 -10.27 -0.90
CA LEU A 119 -1.14 -10.22 -2.34
C LEU A 119 -2.42 -9.46 -2.72
N ALA A 120 -3.14 -8.87 -1.77
CA ALA A 120 -4.43 -8.23 -2.04
C ALA A 120 -4.34 -6.99 -2.94
N HIS A 121 -3.15 -6.41 -3.08
CA HIS A 121 -2.89 -5.25 -3.92
C HIS A 121 -2.56 -5.60 -5.38
N PHE A 122 -2.59 -6.89 -5.74
CA PHE A 122 -2.46 -7.38 -7.11
C PHE A 122 -3.80 -7.86 -7.66
N LYS A 123 -4.01 -7.72 -8.97
CA LYS A 123 -5.23 -8.19 -9.64
C LYS A 123 -5.17 -9.69 -9.90
N GLU A 124 -3.97 -10.18 -10.17
CA GLU A 124 -3.66 -11.56 -10.47
C GLU A 124 -3.82 -12.44 -9.21
N PRO A 125 -4.35 -13.66 -9.35
CA PRO A 125 -4.57 -14.57 -8.22
C PRO A 125 -3.28 -15.29 -7.80
N PHE A 126 -2.27 -14.52 -7.39
CA PHE A 126 -1.02 -15.05 -6.86
C PHE A 126 -1.26 -15.98 -5.67
N SER A 127 -0.48 -17.06 -5.58
CA SER A 127 -0.72 -18.13 -4.61
C SER A 127 0.56 -18.80 -4.09
N LYS A 128 1.69 -18.63 -4.78
CA LYS A 128 2.96 -19.30 -4.47
C LYS A 128 3.95 -18.39 -3.75
N LEU A 129 3.85 -17.08 -3.93
CA LEU A 129 4.76 -16.14 -3.31
C LEU A 129 4.47 -15.93 -1.82
N THR A 130 5.52 -16.04 -1.01
CA THR A 130 5.47 -15.58 0.39
C THR A 130 5.34 -14.06 0.46
N ARG A 131 5.09 -13.51 1.65
CA ARG A 131 5.01 -12.05 1.85
C ARG A 131 6.30 -11.35 1.46
N GLU A 132 7.44 -11.86 1.91
CA GLU A 132 8.76 -11.27 1.65
C GLU A 132 9.09 -11.31 0.16
N GLU A 133 8.74 -12.41 -0.51
CA GLU A 133 8.92 -12.58 -1.96
C GLU A 133 7.96 -11.73 -2.78
N ALA A 134 6.73 -11.54 -2.33
CA ALA A 134 5.83 -10.60 -2.96
C ALA A 134 6.46 -9.21 -2.90
N GLN A 135 6.74 -8.71 -1.68
CA GLN A 135 7.34 -7.41 -1.40
C GLN A 135 8.67 -7.15 -2.12
N ASN A 136 9.42 -8.21 -2.44
CA ASN A 136 10.63 -8.14 -3.24
C ASN A 136 10.78 -9.41 -4.10
N PHE A 137 10.22 -9.39 -5.31
CA PHE A 137 10.23 -10.54 -6.22
C PHE A 137 11.65 -11.01 -6.61
N VAL A 138 12.66 -10.14 -6.47
CA VAL A 138 14.06 -10.49 -6.73
C VAL A 138 14.53 -11.59 -5.76
N LEU A 139 13.94 -11.70 -4.57
CA LEU A 139 14.18 -12.80 -3.64
C LEU A 139 13.78 -14.13 -4.25
N THR A 140 12.62 -14.21 -4.91
CA THR A 140 12.20 -15.43 -5.62
C THR A 140 13.17 -15.82 -6.71
N PHE A 141 13.68 -14.85 -7.49
CA PHE A 141 14.69 -15.13 -8.51
C PHE A 141 15.96 -15.70 -7.88
N LYS A 142 16.45 -15.11 -6.77
CA LYS A 142 17.63 -15.63 -6.05
C LYS A 142 17.38 -17.04 -5.53
N HIS A 143 16.23 -17.26 -4.86
CA HIS A 143 15.85 -18.55 -4.29
C HIS A 143 15.73 -19.65 -5.35
N PHE A 144 15.21 -19.32 -6.54
CA PHE A 144 15.07 -20.26 -7.66
C PHE A 144 16.41 -20.88 -8.09
N PHE A 145 17.50 -20.12 -7.98
CA PHE A 145 18.86 -20.56 -8.35
C PHE A 145 19.71 -21.06 -7.17
N ILE A 146 19.15 -21.22 -5.96
CA ILE A 146 19.91 -21.75 -4.81
C ILE A 146 20.26 -23.23 -5.00
N ASP A 147 19.27 -24.04 -5.41
CA ASP A 147 19.44 -25.49 -5.50
C ASP A 147 20.06 -25.95 -6.82
N MET A 148 19.86 -25.17 -7.89
CA MET A 148 20.30 -25.47 -9.25
C MET A 148 20.75 -24.19 -9.93
N ASP A 149 21.95 -24.19 -10.49
CA ASP A 149 22.44 -23.08 -11.30
C ASP A 149 21.73 -23.02 -12.68
N LEU A 150 21.98 -21.94 -13.43
CA LEU A 150 21.37 -21.77 -14.76
C LEU A 150 21.68 -22.95 -15.68
N THR A 151 22.92 -23.44 -15.69
CA THR A 151 23.34 -24.54 -16.56
C THR A 151 22.55 -25.82 -16.26
N SER A 152 22.38 -26.15 -14.99
CA SER A 152 21.61 -27.32 -14.53
C SER A 152 20.13 -27.19 -14.90
N TRP A 153 19.54 -26.00 -14.74
CA TRP A 153 18.17 -25.74 -15.20
C TRP A 153 18.00 -25.91 -16.71
N LEU A 154 18.95 -25.40 -17.51
CA LEU A 154 18.87 -25.54 -18.96
C LEU A 154 19.02 -26.98 -19.43
N ASN A 155 19.87 -27.78 -18.77
CA ASN A 155 20.00 -29.20 -19.06
C ASN A 155 18.68 -29.94 -18.75
N LEU A 156 18.07 -29.68 -17.58
CA LEU A 156 16.78 -30.28 -17.22
C LEU A 156 15.68 -29.95 -18.25
N LEU A 157 15.61 -28.70 -18.70
CA LEU A 157 14.61 -28.28 -19.68
C LEU A 157 14.89 -28.84 -21.09
N GLU A 158 16.14 -29.12 -21.44
CA GLU A 158 16.47 -29.84 -22.68
C GLU A 158 16.11 -31.32 -22.57
N ASP A 159 16.24 -31.94 -21.40
CA ASP A 159 15.76 -33.30 -21.14
C ASP A 159 14.23 -33.38 -21.31
N TRP A 160 13.48 -32.39 -20.77
CA TRP A 160 12.03 -32.28 -20.98
C TRP A 160 11.67 -32.20 -22.46
N LYS A 161 12.41 -31.41 -23.23
CA LYS A 161 12.23 -31.29 -24.68
C LYS A 161 12.50 -32.60 -25.41
N SER A 162 13.54 -33.33 -25.00
CA SER A 162 13.84 -34.66 -25.53
C SER A 162 12.70 -35.64 -25.26
N CYS A 163 12.16 -35.65 -24.04
CA CYS A 163 11.00 -36.48 -23.68
C CYS A 163 9.77 -36.19 -24.55
N LEU A 164 9.43 -34.90 -24.73
CA LEU A 164 8.31 -34.50 -25.61
C LEU A 164 8.49 -35.01 -27.05
N ASN A 165 9.69 -34.90 -27.60
CA ASN A 165 9.96 -35.31 -28.97
C ASN A 165 9.85 -36.83 -29.15
N ARG A 166 10.35 -37.59 -28.18
CA ARG A 166 10.39 -39.06 -28.22
C ARG A 166 9.11 -39.75 -27.75
N ASN A 167 8.16 -38.99 -27.17
CA ASN A 167 7.02 -39.54 -26.41
C ASN A 167 7.45 -40.35 -25.17
N ASP A 168 8.65 -40.07 -24.64
CA ASP A 168 9.15 -40.68 -23.40
C ASP A 168 8.54 -39.98 -22.18
N THR A 169 8.78 -40.54 -20.98
CA THR A 169 8.39 -39.89 -19.72
C THR A 169 9.58 -39.51 -18.85
N LEU A 170 9.37 -38.52 -17.97
CA LEU A 170 10.39 -38.07 -17.01
C LEU A 170 10.84 -39.16 -16.02
N PHE A 171 9.98 -40.17 -15.80
CA PHE A 171 10.32 -41.32 -14.96
C PHE A 171 11.36 -42.23 -15.61
N GLU A 172 11.45 -42.24 -16.93
CA GLU A 172 12.43 -43.00 -17.69
C GLU A 172 13.78 -42.26 -17.80
N SER A 173 13.77 -40.93 -17.66
CA SER A 173 14.97 -40.07 -17.70
C SER A 173 15.56 -39.73 -16.32
N GLY A 174 14.95 -40.18 -15.22
CA GLY A 174 15.53 -40.12 -13.87
C GLY A 174 15.20 -38.86 -13.06
N GLU A 175 14.19 -38.07 -13.46
CA GLU A 175 13.69 -36.98 -12.62
C GLU A 175 12.75 -37.50 -11.53
N TYR A 176 13.19 -37.43 -10.27
CA TYR A 176 12.46 -38.02 -9.14
C TYR A 176 11.37 -37.12 -8.53
N ALA A 177 11.21 -35.86 -8.97
CA ALA A 177 10.26 -34.93 -8.35
C ALA A 177 9.67 -33.86 -9.31
N PRO A 178 9.06 -34.25 -10.44
CA PRO A 178 8.57 -33.32 -11.46
C PRO A 178 7.51 -32.33 -10.94
N LEU A 179 6.71 -32.72 -9.94
CA LEU A 179 5.76 -31.81 -9.29
C LEU A 179 6.44 -30.67 -8.53
N LYS A 180 7.58 -30.93 -7.86
CA LYS A 180 8.34 -29.88 -7.17
C LYS A 180 8.95 -28.90 -8.16
N THR A 181 9.46 -29.42 -9.28
CA THR A 181 9.97 -28.61 -10.39
C THR A 181 8.87 -27.69 -10.93
N TYR A 182 7.67 -28.23 -11.17
CA TYR A 182 6.50 -27.45 -11.55
C TYR A 182 6.17 -26.34 -10.55
N GLU A 183 6.11 -26.64 -9.25
CA GLU A 183 5.81 -25.63 -8.23
C GLU A 183 6.82 -24.48 -8.21
N LYS A 184 8.11 -24.78 -8.39
CA LYS A 184 9.17 -23.77 -8.54
C LYS A 184 8.96 -22.91 -9.78
N LEU A 185 8.57 -23.50 -10.91
CA LEU A 185 8.31 -22.78 -12.15
C LEU A 185 7.06 -21.89 -12.06
N VAL A 186 6.01 -22.34 -11.36
CA VAL A 186 4.83 -21.49 -11.08
C VAL A 186 5.23 -20.30 -10.20
N GLY A 187 5.99 -20.53 -9.12
CA GLY A 187 6.49 -19.43 -8.29
C GLY A 187 7.37 -18.44 -9.06
N LEU A 188 8.22 -18.94 -9.96
CA LEU A 188 9.02 -18.10 -10.85
C LEU A 188 8.15 -17.27 -11.81
N HIS A 189 7.10 -17.88 -12.37
CA HIS A 189 6.13 -17.18 -13.22
C HIS A 189 5.38 -16.07 -12.46
N GLU A 190 4.92 -16.34 -11.23
CA GLU A 190 4.29 -15.32 -10.38
C GLU A 190 5.26 -14.14 -10.13
N ALA A 191 6.53 -14.41 -9.81
CA ALA A 191 7.54 -13.36 -9.61
C ALA A 191 7.87 -12.59 -10.91
N CYS A 192 7.85 -13.25 -12.07
CA CYS A 192 8.02 -12.59 -13.37
C CYS A 192 6.87 -11.64 -13.68
N MET A 193 5.63 -12.01 -13.33
CA MET A 193 4.47 -11.12 -13.46
C MET A 193 4.58 -9.91 -12.53
N LEU A 194 5.05 -10.11 -11.29
CA LEU A 194 5.39 -8.97 -10.41
C LEU A 194 6.46 -8.06 -11.01
N GLY A 195 7.51 -8.64 -11.60
CA GLY A 195 8.54 -7.89 -12.31
C GLY A 195 7.97 -7.09 -13.48
N TYR A 196 7.03 -7.65 -14.22
CA TYR A 196 6.32 -6.97 -15.30
C TYR A 196 5.49 -5.78 -14.80
N HIS A 197 4.66 -5.96 -13.76
CA HIS A 197 3.90 -4.85 -13.18
C HIS A 197 4.80 -3.74 -12.64
N TRP A 198 5.94 -4.12 -12.07
CA TRP A 198 6.96 -3.17 -11.63
C TRP A 198 7.49 -2.31 -12.78
N ALA A 199 7.82 -2.89 -13.93
CA ALA A 199 8.33 -2.13 -15.08
C ALA A 199 7.23 -1.32 -15.80
N GLU A 200 6.00 -1.81 -15.87
CA GLU A 200 4.92 -1.18 -16.64
C GLU A 200 4.14 -0.10 -15.88
N TYR A 201 3.70 -0.39 -14.66
CA TYR A 201 2.69 0.42 -13.95
C TYR A 201 3.19 1.07 -12.68
N SER A 202 4.49 0.95 -12.38
CA SER A 202 5.04 1.06 -11.02
C SER A 202 4.47 -0.04 -10.11
N TYR A 203 5.35 -0.68 -9.35
CA TYR A 203 4.97 -1.77 -8.47
C TYR A 203 3.87 -1.30 -7.48
N PRO A 204 2.72 -1.97 -7.38
CA PRO A 204 1.59 -1.44 -6.63
C PRO A 204 1.94 -1.27 -5.14
N PRO A 205 1.74 -0.08 -4.55
CA PRO A 205 2.03 0.11 -3.13
C PRO A 205 1.06 -0.65 -2.24
N PRO A 206 1.45 -0.85 -0.97
CA PRO A 206 0.51 -1.36 0.03
C PRO A 206 -0.66 -0.40 0.14
N ASN A 207 -1.87 -0.93 0.36
CA ASN A 207 -3.14 -0.20 0.42
C ASN A 207 -3.70 0.32 -0.91
N ARG A 208 -3.03 0.19 -2.06
CA ARG A 208 -3.59 0.64 -3.36
C ARG A 208 -5.02 0.13 -3.58
N HIS A 209 -5.23 -1.18 -3.41
CA HIS A 209 -6.54 -1.82 -3.56
C HIS A 209 -7.57 -1.34 -2.53
N LEU A 210 -7.12 -0.92 -1.35
CA LEU A 210 -8.03 -0.37 -0.35
C LEU A 210 -8.54 1.01 -0.76
N ILE A 211 -7.72 1.78 -1.48
CA ILE A 211 -8.11 3.11 -1.97
C ILE A 211 -8.98 2.98 -3.22
N GLU A 212 -8.49 2.26 -4.25
CA GLU A 212 -9.20 2.15 -5.54
C GLU A 212 -10.42 1.23 -5.44
N ASP A 213 -10.24 0.00 -4.96
CA ASP A 213 -11.26 -1.04 -5.07
C ASP A 213 -12.25 -1.03 -3.89
N PHE A 214 -11.76 -0.65 -2.70
CA PHE A 214 -12.59 -0.62 -1.49
C PHE A 214 -13.23 0.76 -1.28
N LEU A 215 -12.43 1.82 -1.15
CA LEU A 215 -12.95 3.18 -0.93
C LEU A 215 -13.47 3.87 -2.20
N GLY A 216 -13.20 3.33 -3.39
CA GLY A 216 -13.65 3.92 -4.66
C GLY A 216 -12.99 5.26 -5.00
N THR A 217 -11.83 5.55 -4.39
CA THR A 217 -11.09 6.80 -4.59
C THR A 217 -10.04 6.62 -5.68
N THR A 218 -9.88 7.62 -6.54
CA THR A 218 -8.85 7.60 -7.57
C THR A 218 -7.46 7.63 -6.93
N TYR A 219 -6.59 6.71 -7.36
CA TYR A 219 -5.22 6.62 -6.88
C TYR A 219 -4.28 7.43 -7.80
N GLU A 220 -3.51 8.33 -7.18
CA GLU A 220 -2.66 9.30 -7.91
C GLU A 220 -1.15 9.01 -7.79
N GLY A 221 -0.75 7.81 -7.36
CA GLY A 221 0.64 7.37 -7.32
C GLY A 221 1.15 6.96 -5.94
N TYR A 222 2.43 6.59 -5.85
CA TYR A 222 3.01 5.88 -4.68
C TYR A 222 2.59 6.44 -3.32
N ARG A 223 2.88 7.72 -3.15
CA ARG A 223 2.69 8.47 -1.92
C ARG A 223 1.22 8.54 -1.53
N TYR A 224 0.30 8.57 -2.50
CA TYR A 224 -1.13 8.60 -2.22
C TYR A 224 -1.64 7.36 -1.47
N ALA A 225 -0.95 6.21 -1.60
CA ALA A 225 -1.29 5.01 -0.82
C ALA A 225 -0.80 5.03 0.63
N SER A 226 0.04 6.01 0.98
CA SER A 226 0.50 6.22 2.34
C SER A 226 -0.60 6.90 3.17
N PRO A 227 -1.08 6.27 4.26
CA PRO A 227 -1.99 6.94 5.16
C PRO A 227 -1.36 8.21 5.77
N PHE A 228 -0.03 8.31 5.84
CA PHE A 228 0.65 9.49 6.39
C PHE A 228 0.67 10.69 5.42
N GLU A 229 0.72 10.43 4.12
CA GLU A 229 0.56 11.47 3.08
C GLU A 229 -0.89 11.97 3.06
N MET A 230 -1.87 11.06 3.27
CA MET A 230 -3.26 11.48 3.46
C MET A 230 -3.45 12.35 4.71
N ILE A 231 -2.75 12.05 5.82
CA ILE A 231 -2.76 12.91 7.01
C ILE A 231 -2.22 14.30 6.68
N ASP A 232 -1.10 14.38 5.96
CA ASP A 232 -0.54 15.66 5.53
C ASP A 232 -1.53 16.45 4.67
N GLY A 233 -2.17 15.78 3.71
CA GLY A 233 -3.22 16.35 2.87
C GLY A 233 -4.40 16.91 3.65
N ILE A 234 -4.84 16.25 4.73
CA ILE A 234 -5.91 16.76 5.61
C ILE A 234 -5.54 18.11 6.23
N PHE A 235 -4.27 18.34 6.54
CA PHE A 235 -3.81 19.56 7.19
C PHE A 235 -3.21 20.58 6.21
N CYS A 236 -3.21 20.27 4.92
CA CYS A 236 -2.84 21.18 3.86
C CYS A 236 -3.85 22.33 3.77
N GLY A 237 -3.53 23.45 4.43
CA GLY A 237 -4.33 24.68 4.39
C GLY A 237 -5.44 24.78 5.44
N VAL A 238 -5.53 23.83 6.39
CA VAL A 238 -6.55 23.84 7.45
C VAL A 238 -5.93 23.51 8.81
N SER A 239 -6.34 24.25 9.84
CA SER A 239 -5.87 24.03 11.21
C SER A 239 -6.69 22.99 11.97
N TYR A 240 -6.10 22.42 13.02
CA TYR A 240 -6.81 21.58 13.99
C TYR A 240 -8.04 22.30 14.58
N VAL A 241 -7.90 23.59 14.88
CA VAL A 241 -8.96 24.40 15.50
C VAL A 241 -10.15 24.49 14.56
N ASP A 242 -9.92 24.81 13.29
CA ASP A 242 -10.97 24.93 12.28
C ASP A 242 -11.76 23.63 12.12
N LEU A 243 -11.07 22.49 11.94
CA LEU A 243 -11.73 21.19 11.83
C LEU A 243 -12.51 20.84 13.09
N HIS A 244 -11.90 21.02 14.27
CA HIS A 244 -12.53 20.70 15.55
C HIS A 244 -13.81 21.52 15.76
N GLU A 245 -13.78 22.82 15.44
CA GLU A 245 -14.93 23.71 15.57
C GLU A 245 -16.05 23.38 14.59
N ASN A 246 -15.72 23.12 13.31
CA ASN A 246 -16.73 22.76 12.31
C ASN A 246 -17.39 21.41 12.63
N ILE A 247 -16.61 20.41 13.05
CA ILE A 247 -17.17 19.13 13.52
C ILE A 247 -18.07 19.37 14.75
N SER A 248 -17.63 20.20 15.70
CA SER A 248 -18.44 20.48 16.90
C SER A 248 -19.73 21.24 16.58
N ALA A 249 -19.70 22.18 15.63
CA ALA A 249 -20.86 22.92 15.15
C ALA A 249 -21.84 22.00 14.42
N LEU A 250 -21.34 21.16 13.51
CA LEU A 250 -22.12 20.20 12.74
C LEU A 250 -22.90 19.24 13.65
N TYR A 251 -22.31 18.85 14.78
CA TYR A 251 -22.91 17.98 15.78
C TYR A 251 -23.29 18.71 17.08
N MET A 252 -23.67 19.98 16.98
CA MET A 252 -24.31 20.69 18.09
C MET A 252 -25.74 20.13 18.27
N GLY A 253 -26.17 19.91 19.52
CA GLY A 253 -27.48 19.32 19.85
C GLY A 253 -28.67 20.20 19.44
N CYS A 254 -29.88 19.91 19.94
CA CYS A 254 -31.13 20.63 19.60
C CYS A 254 -31.19 22.06 20.18
N SER A 255 -30.16 22.87 19.95
CA SER A 255 -30.17 24.30 20.24
C SER A 255 -30.87 25.04 19.11
N ARG A 256 -31.70 26.03 19.44
CA ARG A 256 -32.48 26.83 18.47
C ARG A 256 -31.64 27.73 17.56
N LYS A 257 -30.31 27.80 17.77
CA LYS A 257 -29.39 28.61 16.95
C LYS A 257 -28.26 27.72 16.44
N ARG A 258 -28.29 27.40 15.14
CA ARG A 258 -27.17 26.74 14.46
C ARG A 258 -25.95 27.65 14.56
N LYS A 259 -24.79 27.09 14.92
CA LYS A 259 -23.53 27.84 14.89
C LYS A 259 -23.11 27.96 13.42
N GLU A 260 -22.59 29.10 13.02
CA GLU A 260 -22.07 29.25 11.66
C GLU A 260 -20.88 28.30 11.45
N LEU A 261 -20.81 27.66 10.27
CA LEU A 261 -19.63 26.91 9.86
C LEU A 261 -18.59 27.91 9.36
N THR A 262 -17.34 27.76 9.77
CA THR A 262 -16.25 28.65 9.32
C THR A 262 -15.62 28.16 8.02
N MET A 263 -15.89 26.91 7.63
CA MET A 263 -15.43 26.31 6.38
C MET A 263 -16.58 26.18 5.37
N ASP A 264 -16.23 26.23 4.08
CA ASP A 264 -17.18 25.86 3.02
C ASP A 264 -17.65 24.41 3.19
N VAL A 265 -18.89 24.15 2.81
CA VAL A 265 -19.53 22.84 3.03
C VAL A 265 -18.91 21.75 2.18
N VAL A 266 -18.49 22.06 0.95
CA VAL A 266 -17.84 21.11 0.05
C VAL A 266 -16.50 20.70 0.65
N ASP A 267 -15.73 21.66 1.13
CA ASP A 267 -14.46 21.43 1.81
C ASP A 267 -14.66 20.61 3.09
N LEU A 268 -15.62 21.00 3.94
CA LEU A 268 -15.91 20.28 5.17
C LEU A 268 -16.28 18.81 4.88
N ARG A 269 -17.14 18.56 3.89
CA ARG A 269 -17.48 17.20 3.45
C ARG A 269 -16.22 16.38 3.14
N PHE A 270 -15.32 16.95 2.34
CA PHE A 270 -14.08 16.31 1.96
C PHE A 270 -13.21 15.97 3.18
N TYR A 271 -13.00 16.91 4.10
CA TYR A 271 -12.21 16.67 5.30
C TYR A 271 -12.83 15.63 6.24
N LEU A 272 -14.16 15.58 6.37
CA LEU A 272 -14.81 14.54 7.18
C LEU A 272 -14.58 13.14 6.60
N CYS A 273 -14.74 12.98 5.29
CA CYS A 273 -14.48 11.72 4.60
C CYS A 273 -13.02 11.31 4.77
N TRP A 274 -12.08 12.22 4.48
CA TRP A 274 -10.65 11.97 4.63
C TRP A 274 -10.23 11.61 6.05
N LEU A 275 -10.80 12.25 7.08
CA LEU A 275 -10.56 11.86 8.47
C LEU A 275 -10.98 10.42 8.74
N ILE A 276 -12.16 10.02 8.25
CA ILE A 276 -12.71 8.67 8.46
C ILE A 276 -11.86 7.64 7.71
N GLU A 277 -11.58 7.88 6.44
CA GLU A 277 -10.79 7.01 5.56
C GLU A 277 -9.37 6.82 6.09
N THR A 278 -8.67 7.92 6.39
CA THR A 278 -7.29 7.91 6.85
C THR A 278 -7.16 7.20 8.20
N GLY A 279 -8.08 7.47 9.13
CA GLY A 279 -8.12 6.78 10.42
C GLY A 279 -8.34 5.28 10.29
N TRP A 280 -9.14 4.84 9.31
CA TRP A 280 -9.32 3.42 8.99
C TRP A 280 -8.10 2.82 8.30
N LEU A 281 -7.49 3.54 7.35
CA LEU A 281 -6.37 3.08 6.54
C LEU A 281 -5.10 2.85 7.38
N LEU A 282 -4.87 3.69 8.40
CA LEU A 282 -3.79 3.49 9.39
C LEU A 282 -3.84 2.12 10.07
N LEU A 283 -5.03 1.54 10.23
CA LEU A 283 -5.23 0.24 10.87
C LEU A 283 -4.99 -0.95 9.93
N GLN A 284 -4.81 -0.68 8.63
CA GLN A 284 -4.64 -1.68 7.57
C GLN A 284 -3.16 -1.96 7.30
N THR A 285 -2.92 -3.09 6.67
CA THR A 285 -1.64 -3.68 6.27
C THR A 285 -0.69 -3.96 7.43
N ASP A 286 -0.13 -5.17 7.48
CA ASP A 286 0.76 -5.57 8.57
C ASP A 286 2.13 -4.85 8.52
N TYR A 287 2.58 -4.42 7.34
CA TYR A 287 3.88 -3.82 7.10
C TYR A 287 3.76 -2.60 6.17
N LEU A 288 4.57 -1.58 6.42
CA LEU A 288 4.64 -0.38 5.60
C LEU A 288 6.08 -0.17 5.09
N PRO A 289 6.26 0.50 3.96
CA PRO A 289 7.56 0.98 3.51
C PRO A 289 8.20 1.86 4.58
N GLU A 290 9.49 1.67 4.85
CA GLU A 290 10.23 2.43 5.86
C GLU A 290 10.15 3.93 5.59
N ASP A 291 10.29 4.33 4.32
CA ASP A 291 10.29 5.73 3.91
C ASP A 291 8.96 6.42 4.23
N TRP A 292 7.82 5.72 4.23
CA TRP A 292 6.53 6.29 4.65
C TRP A 292 6.48 6.68 6.14
N LEU A 293 7.35 6.09 6.96
CA LEU A 293 7.45 6.35 8.41
C LEU A 293 8.54 7.37 8.76
N LEU A 294 9.31 7.82 7.76
CA LEU A 294 10.38 8.78 7.91
C LEU A 294 9.87 10.20 7.63
N PRO A 295 9.88 11.12 8.61
CA PRO A 295 9.40 12.48 8.39
C PRO A 295 10.19 13.26 7.31
N ASP A 296 11.45 12.88 7.09
CA ASP A 296 12.31 13.49 6.07
C ASP A 296 11.98 13.01 4.64
N SER A 297 11.10 12.02 4.46
CA SER A 297 10.64 11.57 3.13
C SER A 297 9.64 12.54 2.49
N PHE A 298 9.01 13.39 3.30
CA PHE A 298 8.03 14.39 2.89
C PHE A 298 8.76 15.66 2.45
N ASP A 299 8.35 16.21 1.31
CA ASP A 299 8.87 17.49 0.84
C ASP A 299 8.46 18.61 1.80
N VAL A 300 7.17 18.64 2.15
CA VAL A 300 6.56 19.56 3.11
C VAL A 300 5.73 18.76 4.11
N LEU A 301 5.78 19.14 5.38
CA LEU A 301 4.87 18.68 6.43
C LEU A 301 3.97 19.82 6.90
N HIS A 302 2.67 19.66 6.77
CA HIS A 302 1.66 20.62 7.23
C HIS A 302 1.32 20.36 8.70
N CYS A 303 1.91 21.14 9.60
CA CYS A 303 1.58 21.06 11.01
C CYS A 303 0.16 21.59 11.23
N PRO A 304 -0.73 20.88 11.93
CA PRO A 304 -2.10 21.34 12.14
C PRO A 304 -2.24 22.48 13.17
N LEU A 305 -1.14 22.90 13.79
CA LEU A 305 -1.12 23.85 14.89
C LEU A 305 -0.15 24.99 14.61
N PRO A 306 -0.43 26.22 15.06
CA PRO A 306 0.56 27.29 15.01
C PRO A 306 1.82 26.90 15.78
N GLU A 307 2.99 27.32 15.30
CA GLU A 307 4.30 26.91 15.84
C GLU A 307 4.41 27.10 17.36
N LYS A 308 3.86 28.21 17.88
CA LYS A 308 3.87 28.56 19.31
C LYS A 308 3.08 27.58 20.18
N GLU A 309 2.06 26.93 19.62
CA GLU A 309 1.15 26.04 20.35
C GLU A 309 1.65 24.59 20.40
N VAL A 310 2.51 24.19 19.46
CA VAL A 310 2.99 22.81 19.28
C VAL A 310 3.48 22.18 20.59
N GLN A 311 4.24 22.93 21.40
CA GLN A 311 4.84 22.40 22.63
C GLN A 311 3.81 22.18 23.75
N TYR A 312 2.74 22.96 23.76
CA TYR A 312 1.76 23.01 24.86
C TYR A 312 0.45 22.31 24.50
N TRP A 313 0.22 22.04 23.22
CA TRP A 313 -1.01 21.44 22.76
C TRP A 313 -1.27 20.09 23.41
N ARG A 314 -2.55 19.86 23.70
CA ARG A 314 -3.07 18.63 24.26
C ARG A 314 -4.36 18.24 23.52
N PRO A 315 -4.55 16.94 23.22
CA PRO A 315 -5.80 16.44 22.67
C PRO A 315 -7.01 16.85 23.51
N LYS A 316 -8.05 17.39 22.87
CA LYS A 316 -9.28 17.84 23.54
C LYS A 316 -10.24 16.68 23.87
N CYS A 317 -10.23 15.64 23.05
CA CYS A 317 -11.20 14.55 23.08
C CYS A 317 -10.63 13.21 23.55
N LEU A 318 -9.29 13.08 23.67
CA LEU A 318 -8.64 11.87 24.18
C LEU A 318 -8.31 11.94 25.68
N SER A 319 -8.76 10.93 26.43
CA SER A 319 -8.30 10.71 27.80
C SER A 319 -6.81 10.35 27.85
N ILE A 320 -6.16 10.55 29.00
CA ILE A 320 -4.74 10.19 29.21
C ILE A 320 -4.48 8.71 28.85
N LYS A 321 -5.41 7.82 29.22
CA LYS A 321 -5.33 6.39 28.92
C LYS A 321 -5.40 6.10 27.43
N GLU A 322 -6.22 6.83 26.70
CA GLU A 322 -6.37 6.70 25.24
C GLU A 322 -5.13 7.24 24.51
N ARG A 323 -4.60 8.38 24.97
CA ARG A 323 -3.34 8.97 24.47
C ARG A 323 -2.16 8.00 24.58
N ASN A 324 -2.01 7.35 25.73
CA ASN A 324 -0.93 6.38 25.94
C ASN A 324 -1.11 5.07 25.15
N LYS A 325 -2.26 4.87 24.49
CA LYS A 325 -2.60 3.64 23.76
C LYS A 325 -3.28 3.95 22.43
N LEU A 326 -2.69 4.85 21.63
CA LEU A 326 -3.27 5.34 20.36
C LEU A 326 -3.76 4.22 19.46
N THR A 327 -2.93 3.23 19.14
CA THR A 327 -3.30 2.08 18.28
C THR A 327 -4.53 1.35 18.80
N LYS A 328 -4.62 1.13 20.12
CA LYS A 328 -5.79 0.50 20.75
C LYS A 328 -7.03 1.38 20.67
N THR A 329 -6.86 2.68 20.87
CA THR A 329 -7.94 3.66 20.80
C THR A 329 -8.49 3.71 19.38
N LEU A 330 -7.63 3.85 18.38
CA LEU A 330 -8.01 3.85 16.96
C LEU A 330 -8.69 2.54 16.57
N SER A 331 -8.12 1.39 16.95
CA SER A 331 -8.74 0.08 16.70
C SER A 331 -10.16 -0.04 17.25
N LYS A 332 -10.44 0.57 18.41
CA LYS A 332 -11.79 0.57 19.00
C LYS A 332 -12.75 1.49 18.26
N LEU A 333 -12.28 2.62 17.75
CA LEU A 333 -13.12 3.57 17.02
C LEU A 333 -13.67 2.94 15.73
N TYR A 334 -12.91 2.03 15.13
CA TYR A 334 -13.23 1.32 13.89
C TYR A 334 -13.62 -0.15 14.10
N HIS A 335 -13.89 -0.56 15.33
CA HIS A 335 -14.35 -1.92 15.61
C HIS A 335 -15.83 -2.09 15.25
N ASP A 336 -16.15 -3.18 14.54
CA ASP A 336 -17.52 -3.57 14.15
C ASP A 336 -18.30 -2.47 13.42
N ILE A 337 -17.60 -1.68 12.60
CA ILE A 337 -18.23 -0.71 11.70
C ILE A 337 -17.88 -0.99 10.24
N ASP A 338 -18.80 -0.66 9.35
CA ASP A 338 -18.48 -0.43 7.94
C ASP A 338 -18.05 1.03 7.76
N VAL A 339 -16.88 1.24 7.15
CA VAL A 339 -16.35 2.59 6.93
C VAL A 339 -17.24 3.38 5.97
N HIS A 340 -17.88 2.71 4.99
CA HIS A 340 -18.77 3.35 4.02
C HIS A 340 -20.03 3.89 4.69
N ASP A 341 -20.61 3.13 5.60
CA ASP A 341 -21.78 3.58 6.37
C ASP A 341 -21.42 4.82 7.20
N VAL A 342 -20.22 4.84 7.80
CA VAL A 342 -19.77 6.00 8.59
C VAL A 342 -19.51 7.23 7.72
N ILE A 343 -18.96 7.05 6.52
CA ILE A 343 -18.80 8.13 5.52
C ILE A 343 -20.17 8.66 5.12
N TYR A 344 -21.08 7.78 4.71
CA TYR A 344 -22.44 8.14 4.30
C TYR A 344 -23.21 8.88 5.40
N GLU A 345 -23.08 8.46 6.66
CA GLU A 345 -23.70 9.15 7.80
C GLU A 345 -23.09 10.55 8.05
N ALA A 346 -21.78 10.72 7.86
CA ALA A 346 -21.15 12.04 7.95
C ALA A 346 -21.64 12.99 6.84
N GLU A 347 -21.76 12.50 5.61
CA GLU A 347 -22.30 13.26 4.48
C GLU A 347 -23.78 13.62 4.67
N ASN A 348 -24.59 12.65 5.06
CA ASN A 348 -25.99 12.87 5.39
C ASN A 348 -26.15 13.92 6.49
N ARG A 349 -25.26 13.93 7.48
CA ARG A 349 -25.32 14.91 8.54
C ARG A 349 -25.10 16.33 8.00
N ILE A 350 -24.19 16.52 7.06
CA ILE A 350 -23.99 17.81 6.38
C ILE A 350 -25.28 18.25 5.67
N ILE A 351 -25.89 17.36 4.89
CA ILE A 351 -27.14 17.66 4.16
C ILE A 351 -28.24 18.09 5.13
N ARG A 352 -28.43 17.33 6.22
CA ARG A 352 -29.43 17.65 7.26
C ARG A 352 -29.11 18.95 8.00
N TYR A 353 -27.84 19.27 8.20
CA TYR A 353 -27.41 20.52 8.81
C TYR A 353 -27.73 21.74 7.95
N LEU A 354 -27.70 21.58 6.63
CA LEU A 354 -28.04 22.63 5.68
C LEU A 354 -29.54 22.84 5.49
N ASP A 355 -30.38 21.82 5.68
CA ASP A 355 -31.83 21.96 5.56
C ASP A 355 -32.37 22.85 6.70
N PRO A 356 -32.85 24.08 6.44
CA PRO A 356 -33.33 25.00 7.49
C PRO A 356 -34.56 24.48 8.24
N ASN A 357 -35.29 23.52 7.66
CA ASN A 357 -36.48 22.93 8.27
C ASN A 357 -36.16 21.72 9.15
N ASN A 358 -34.91 21.23 9.11
CA ASN A 358 -34.49 20.12 9.94
C ASN A 358 -34.41 20.54 11.42
N THR A 359 -35.34 20.04 12.23
CA THR A 359 -35.39 20.24 13.68
C THR A 359 -34.98 18.98 14.46
N ASP A 360 -34.46 17.97 13.76
CA ASP A 360 -34.15 16.67 14.35
C ASP A 360 -33.03 16.82 15.39
N CYS A 361 -33.30 16.26 16.56
CA CYS A 361 -32.29 16.06 17.58
C CYS A 361 -31.23 15.05 17.11
N LEU A 362 -30.01 15.16 17.63
CA LEU A 362 -28.94 14.20 17.36
C LEU A 362 -29.34 12.82 17.87
N SER A 363 -29.30 11.82 16.99
CA SER A 363 -29.38 10.41 17.35
C SER A 363 -28.12 9.96 18.12
N GLU A 364 -28.19 8.78 18.74
CA GLU A 364 -27.03 8.15 19.36
C GLU A 364 -25.91 7.91 18.34
N GLU A 365 -26.26 7.48 17.13
CA GLU A 365 -25.33 7.27 16.02
C GLU A 365 -24.62 8.57 15.61
N ASN A 366 -25.32 9.70 15.60
CA ASN A 366 -24.70 11.00 15.36
C ASN A 366 -23.66 11.34 16.43
N LEU A 367 -23.95 11.04 17.70
CA LEU A 367 -22.99 11.25 18.79
C LEU A 367 -21.78 10.33 18.67
N LYS A 368 -21.97 9.07 18.26
CA LYS A 368 -20.88 8.13 17.99
C LYS A 368 -19.99 8.62 16.83
N SER A 369 -20.58 9.10 15.74
CA SER A 369 -19.85 9.66 14.60
C SER A 369 -19.06 10.91 14.98
N ARG A 370 -19.67 11.83 15.74
CA ARG A 370 -18.95 13.00 16.31
C ARG A 370 -17.74 12.58 17.13
N VAL A 371 -17.92 11.64 18.06
CA VAL A 371 -16.84 11.16 18.93
C VAL A 371 -15.73 10.51 18.09
N ARG A 372 -16.09 9.73 17.06
CA ARG A 372 -15.13 9.11 16.15
C ARG A 372 -14.31 10.16 15.39
N LEU A 373 -14.96 11.13 14.76
CA LEU A 373 -14.31 12.20 14.00
C LEU A 373 -13.35 13.00 14.90
N LEU A 374 -13.82 13.48 16.04
CA LEU A 374 -13.00 14.31 16.94
C LEU A 374 -11.83 13.54 17.56
N LYS A 375 -12.03 12.26 17.95
CA LYS A 375 -10.93 11.44 18.47
C LYS A 375 -9.95 11.05 17.38
N THR A 376 -10.43 10.82 16.15
CA THR A 376 -9.54 10.54 15.01
C THR A 376 -8.71 11.77 14.70
N LEU A 377 -9.31 12.96 14.63
CA LEU A 377 -8.60 14.23 14.47
C LEU A 377 -7.50 14.41 15.53
N ASP A 378 -7.80 14.16 16.81
CA ASP A 378 -6.79 14.20 17.89
C ASP A 378 -5.64 13.20 17.66
N ILE A 379 -5.95 11.97 17.21
CA ILE A 379 -4.95 10.93 16.93
C ILE A 379 -4.07 11.35 15.75
N LEU A 380 -4.65 11.79 14.63
CA LEU A 380 -3.89 12.22 13.46
C LEU A 380 -3.00 13.42 13.79
N THR A 381 -3.53 14.37 14.57
CA THR A 381 -2.76 15.52 15.07
C THR A 381 -1.53 15.06 15.87
N LEU A 382 -1.69 14.11 16.80
CA LEU A 382 -0.55 13.56 17.54
C LEU A 382 0.49 12.87 16.64
N ILE A 383 0.05 12.21 15.57
CA ILE A 383 0.94 11.57 14.59
C ILE A 383 1.76 12.65 13.87
N VAL A 384 1.12 13.71 13.38
CA VAL A 384 1.85 14.81 12.71
C VAL A 384 2.83 15.49 13.65
N LEU A 385 2.45 15.76 14.90
CA LEU A 385 3.36 16.37 15.86
C LEU A 385 4.58 15.50 16.16
N ASP A 386 4.41 14.17 16.20
CA ASP A 386 5.54 13.24 16.28
C ASP A 386 6.44 13.30 15.04
N PHE A 387 5.85 13.40 13.85
CA PHE A 387 6.60 13.56 12.60
C PHE A 387 7.37 14.88 12.56
N CYS A 388 6.73 16.00 12.87
CA CYS A 388 7.36 17.31 12.99
C CYS A 388 8.54 17.29 13.99
N LYS A 389 8.39 16.59 15.12
CA LYS A 389 9.44 16.45 16.14
C LYS A 389 10.63 15.60 15.67
N ARG A 390 10.38 14.55 14.90
CA ARG A 390 11.41 13.63 14.41
C ARG A 390 12.08 14.10 13.11
N ARG A 391 11.51 15.09 12.42
CA ARG A 391 12.08 15.68 11.20
C ARG A 391 13.43 16.32 11.48
N THR A 392 14.40 16.08 10.61
CA THR A 392 15.76 16.61 10.73
C THR A 392 16.08 17.67 9.69
N LYS A 393 15.32 17.72 8.58
CA LYS A 393 15.42 18.78 7.57
C LYS A 393 15.05 20.15 8.19
N PRO A 394 15.90 21.18 8.04
CA PRO A 394 15.68 22.51 8.65
C PRO A 394 14.52 23.27 8.00
N ASP A 395 14.21 22.97 6.73
CA ASP A 395 13.10 23.54 5.99
C ASP A 395 11.99 22.49 5.76
N GLY A 396 10.77 22.98 5.52
CA GLY A 396 9.64 22.16 5.06
C GLY A 396 8.69 21.69 6.16
N ILE A 397 8.54 22.43 7.26
CA ILE A 397 7.32 22.40 8.07
C ILE A 397 6.54 23.68 7.81
N THR A 398 5.29 23.54 7.40
CA THR A 398 4.36 24.65 7.23
C THR A 398 3.45 24.71 8.45
N TYR A 399 3.40 25.86 9.12
CA TYR A 399 2.49 26.10 10.24
C TYR A 399 1.32 26.98 9.78
N PRO A 400 0.09 26.75 10.26
CA PRO A 400 -1.03 27.65 10.04
C PRO A 400 -0.74 29.00 10.69
N LYS A 401 -1.35 30.05 10.13
CA LYS A 401 -1.26 31.40 10.69
C LYS A 401 -1.93 31.42 12.07
N VAL A 402 -1.31 32.12 13.01
CA VAL A 402 -1.96 32.45 14.29
C VAL A 402 -3.15 33.36 13.98
N SER A 403 -4.36 33.00 14.42
CA SER A 403 -5.50 33.90 14.33
C SER A 403 -5.18 35.18 15.11
N GLU A 404 -5.35 36.35 14.47
CA GLU A 404 -4.96 37.63 15.05
C GLU A 404 -5.82 38.06 16.26
N GLU A 405 -6.82 37.26 16.63
CA GLU A 405 -7.79 37.56 17.70
C GLU A 405 -7.28 37.28 19.13
N GLU A 406 -6.13 36.63 19.32
CA GLU A 406 -5.52 36.43 20.66
C GLU A 406 -4.39 37.43 21.00
N LYS A 407 -4.21 38.49 20.19
CA LYS A 407 -3.34 39.61 20.57
C LYS A 407 -4.17 40.69 21.26
N VAL A 408 -4.29 40.57 22.58
CA VAL A 408 -4.40 41.61 23.62
C VAL A 408 -5.36 41.10 24.70
N GLU A 409 -4.85 40.28 25.60
CA GLU A 409 -5.20 40.31 27.03
C GLU A 409 -4.17 39.45 27.78
N ASP A 410 -3.03 40.08 28.06
CA ASP A 410 -2.17 39.77 29.21
C ASP A 410 -0.99 40.74 29.18
N ILE A 411 -1.13 41.88 29.88
CA ILE A 411 -0.26 42.32 30.99
C ILE A 411 -1.09 43.29 31.85
N ASP A 412 -1.87 42.74 32.77
CA ASP A 412 -2.12 43.41 34.05
C ASP A 412 -0.81 43.32 34.86
N GLU A 413 0.04 44.35 34.79
CA GLU A 413 1.05 44.61 35.82
C GLU A 413 0.44 45.59 36.82
N VAL A 414 -0.21 45.02 37.83
CA VAL A 414 -0.59 45.72 39.06
C VAL A 414 0.66 45.87 39.93
N GLU A 415 1.09 47.12 40.07
CA GLU A 415 1.67 47.76 41.27
C GLU A 415 3.02 47.25 41.83
N ASN A 416 4.06 48.11 41.73
CA ASN A 416 4.56 48.93 42.85
C ASN A 416 6.00 49.41 42.64
N SER A 417 6.21 50.74 42.57
CA SER A 417 7.34 51.41 43.23
C SER A 417 7.21 52.94 43.21
N ILE A 418 6.56 53.46 44.27
CA ILE A 418 7.02 54.56 45.14
C ILE A 418 7.81 55.71 44.48
N LEU A 419 7.17 56.88 44.31
CA LEU A 419 7.46 58.14 45.02
C LEU A 419 6.44 59.24 44.68
#